data_AF-A0A2T3M5K1-F1
#
_entry.id   AF-A0A2T3M5K1-F1
#
_cell.length_a   1.000
_cell.length_b   1.000
_cell.length_c   1.000
_cell.angle_alpha   90.00
_cell.angle_beta   90.00
_cell.angle_gamma   90.00
#
_symmetry.space_group_name_H-M   'P 1'
#
loop_
_entity.id
_entity.type
_entity.pdbx_description
1 polymer ?
#
loop_
_entity_poly.entity_id
_entity_poly.type
_entity_poly.pdbx_seq_one_letter_code
_entity_poly.pdbx_strand_id
1 'polypeptide(L)'
;MFDVIMNNIPESITLGGIIIGLSGLFGKYLSSRLIEGYKTQSLKEIEELKNNYQKELRSLDERFQLNLIKVENQLQISKSTYELLFDNKVGTYKALVELRVKYFRYKNENAMVEEDPADVIEAFYTYFVQCKTLIEDNALYISPELSIRYDKWMDEATKYFKQESTDGLEVHGLAYTQHENDINVHNAQFSARSALVNETQELMENIFEQVNADLSIIRSVSNRPLETRQYS
;
A
#
# COMPACT_ATOMS: atom_id res chain seq x y z
N MET A 1 98.67 51.35 7.31
CA MET A 1 97.38 50.82 7.81
C MET A 1 96.28 50.90 6.74
N PHE A 2 96.27 51.93 5.88
CA PHE A 2 95.37 52.01 4.71
C PHE A 2 95.71 51.05 3.56
N ASP A 3 96.99 50.67 3.38
CA ASP A 3 97.40 49.75 2.29
C ASP A 3 96.96 48.29 2.52
N VAL A 4 96.76 47.87 3.78
CA VAL A 4 96.27 46.52 4.13
C VAL A 4 94.76 46.39 3.88
N ILE A 5 94.03 47.51 3.93
CA ILE A 5 92.61 47.56 3.65
C ILE A 5 92.38 47.59 2.14
N MET A 6 93.16 48.37 1.38
CA MET A 6 93.00 48.46 -0.08
C MET A 6 93.43 47.22 -0.86
N ASN A 7 94.38 46.43 -0.34
CA ASN A 7 94.80 45.18 -0.99
C ASN A 7 93.84 43.98 -0.76
N ASN A 8 92.91 44.07 0.20
CA ASN A 8 91.94 42.99 0.51
C ASN A 8 90.51 43.25 0.01
N ILE A 9 90.25 44.42 -0.59
CA ILE A 9 88.95 44.77 -1.19
C ILE A 9 88.61 43.90 -2.42
N PRO A 10 89.56 43.56 -3.33
CA PRO A 10 89.25 42.68 -4.47
C PRO A 10 88.86 41.26 -4.04
N GLU A 11 89.51 40.73 -3.00
CA GLU A 11 89.25 39.38 -2.47
C GLU A 11 87.94 39.29 -1.67
N SER A 12 87.56 40.34 -0.94
CA SER A 12 86.30 40.36 -0.17
C SER A 12 85.05 40.56 -1.05
N ILE A 13 85.16 41.31 -2.16
CA ILE A 13 84.07 41.49 -3.12
C ILE A 13 83.86 40.22 -3.97
N THR A 14 84.93 39.50 -4.30
CA THR A 14 84.86 38.22 -5.02
C THR A 14 84.32 37.09 -4.13
N LEU A 15 84.74 37.00 -2.86
CA LEU A 15 84.14 36.07 -1.88
C LEU A 15 82.65 36.37 -1.62
N GLY A 16 82.28 37.66 -1.48
CA GLY A 16 80.88 38.06 -1.32
C GLY A 16 80.01 37.70 -2.51
N GLY A 17 80.50 37.90 -3.74
CA GLY A 17 79.81 37.51 -4.98
C GLY A 17 79.65 35.99 -5.14
N ILE A 18 80.65 35.21 -4.73
CA ILE A 18 80.59 33.74 -4.73
C ILE A 18 79.58 33.23 -3.70
N ILE A 19 79.54 33.81 -2.50
CA ILE A 19 78.59 33.44 -1.44
C ILE A 19 77.15 33.79 -1.85
N ILE A 20 76.93 34.97 -2.47
CA ILE A 20 75.61 35.38 -2.97
C ILE A 20 75.17 34.50 -4.15
N GLY A 21 76.09 34.17 -5.07
CA GLY A 21 75.83 33.30 -6.21
C GLY A 21 75.50 31.85 -5.82
N LEU A 22 76.27 31.28 -4.88
CA LEU A 22 76.01 29.94 -4.33
C LEU A 22 74.71 29.89 -3.53
N SER A 23 74.41 30.93 -2.75
CA SER A 23 73.15 31.03 -1.99
C SER A 23 71.93 31.13 -2.91
N GLY A 24 72.04 31.88 -4.01
CA GLY A 24 70.98 31.97 -5.03
C GLY A 24 70.75 30.64 -5.77
N LEU A 25 71.81 29.90 -6.08
CA LEU A 25 71.70 28.57 -6.70
C LEU A 25 71.12 27.52 -5.74
N PHE A 26 71.55 27.53 -4.47
CA PHE A 26 70.99 26.64 -3.44
C PHE A 26 69.53 26.95 -3.16
N GLY A 27 69.18 28.24 -3.07
CA GLY A 27 67.79 28.69 -2.91
C GLY A 27 66.92 28.26 -4.08
N LYS A 28 67.41 28.40 -5.32
CA LYS A 28 66.70 27.96 -6.53
C LYS A 28 66.55 26.44 -6.59
N TYR A 29 67.58 25.68 -6.24
CA TYR A 29 67.55 24.21 -6.21
C TYR A 29 66.59 23.67 -5.14
N LEU A 30 66.67 24.19 -3.90
CA LEU A 30 65.77 23.81 -2.82
C LEU A 30 64.32 24.22 -3.11
N SER A 31 64.12 25.43 -3.64
CA SER A 31 62.81 25.92 -4.09
C SER A 31 62.20 25.01 -5.16
N SER A 32 62.94 24.69 -6.22
CA SER A 32 62.46 23.79 -7.28
C SER A 32 62.12 22.41 -6.75
N ARG A 33 62.94 21.84 -5.86
CA ARG A 33 62.69 20.52 -5.26
C ARG A 33 61.47 20.51 -4.34
N LEU A 34 61.25 21.59 -3.58
CA LEU A 34 60.06 21.76 -2.75
C LEU A 34 58.80 21.91 -3.63
N ILE A 35 58.86 22.74 -4.67
CA ILE A 35 57.75 22.94 -5.61
C ILE A 35 57.39 21.63 -6.34
N GLU A 36 58.39 20.85 -6.78
CA GLU A 36 58.17 19.53 -7.39
C GLU A 36 57.57 18.52 -6.42
N GLY A 37 58.01 18.54 -5.16
CA GLY A 37 57.43 17.75 -4.07
C GLY A 37 55.96 18.07 -3.85
N TYR A 38 55.63 19.36 -3.68
CA TYR A 38 54.25 19.83 -3.54
C TYR A 38 53.38 19.52 -4.77
N LYS A 39 53.94 19.67 -5.98
CA LYS A 39 53.23 19.35 -7.23
C LYS A 39 52.89 17.86 -7.32
N THR A 40 53.84 17.00 -6.94
CA THR A 40 53.64 15.53 -6.99
C THR A 40 52.66 15.08 -5.92
N GLN A 41 52.73 15.68 -4.72
CA GLN A 41 51.76 15.42 -3.67
C GLN A 41 50.34 15.87 -4.07
N SER A 42 50.21 17.08 -4.61
CA SER A 42 48.93 17.60 -5.10
C SER A 42 48.35 16.76 -6.23
N LEU A 43 49.18 16.25 -7.16
CA LEU A 43 48.73 15.34 -8.22
C LEU A 43 48.20 14.02 -7.65
N LYS A 44 48.86 13.45 -6.63
CA LYS A 44 48.37 12.25 -5.94
C LYS A 44 47.04 12.50 -5.24
N GLU A 45 46.90 13.62 -4.54
CA GLU A 45 45.65 13.99 -3.87
C GLU A 45 44.51 14.16 -4.87
N ILE A 46 44.76 14.77 -6.04
CA ILE A 46 43.78 14.89 -7.13
C ILE A 46 43.38 13.52 -7.67
N GLU A 47 44.33 12.60 -7.85
CA GLU A 47 44.07 11.27 -8.37
C GLU A 47 43.30 10.39 -7.37
N GLU A 48 43.63 10.48 -6.08
CA GLU A 48 42.88 9.84 -5.00
C GLU A 48 41.44 10.38 -4.93
N LEU A 49 41.28 11.71 -5.00
CA LEU A 49 39.97 12.34 -4.98
C LEU A 49 39.12 11.91 -6.18
N LYS A 50 39.72 11.85 -7.37
CA LYS A 50 39.07 11.36 -8.59
C LYS A 50 38.63 9.90 -8.44
N ASN A 51 39.49 9.04 -7.89
CA ASN A 51 39.17 7.63 -7.67
C ASN A 51 38.03 7.46 -6.64
N ASN A 52 38.02 8.28 -5.59
CA ASN A 52 36.94 8.27 -4.59
C ASN A 52 35.61 8.71 -5.21
N TYR A 53 35.59 9.80 -5.96
CA TYR A 53 34.37 10.23 -6.67
C TYR A 53 33.89 9.19 -7.68
N GLN A 54 34.79 8.52 -8.39
CA GLN A 54 34.41 7.49 -9.34
C GLN A 54 33.80 6.25 -8.65
N LYS A 55 34.29 5.89 -7.45
CA LYS A 55 33.69 4.85 -6.62
C LYS A 55 32.32 5.26 -6.10
N GLU A 56 32.19 6.50 -5.61
CA GLU A 56 30.91 7.03 -5.12
C GLU A 56 29.86 7.04 -6.24
N LEU A 57 30.21 7.52 -7.43
CA LEU A 57 29.32 7.53 -8.60
C LEU A 57 28.85 6.12 -8.98
N ARG A 58 29.76 5.13 -8.99
CA ARG A 58 29.37 3.72 -9.24
C ARG A 58 28.42 3.20 -8.17
N SER A 59 28.70 3.47 -6.89
CA SER A 59 27.82 3.06 -5.80
C SER A 59 26.45 3.73 -5.83
N LEU A 60 26.38 4.95 -6.38
CA LEU A 60 25.14 5.68 -6.56
C LEU A 60 24.34 5.08 -7.71
N ASP A 61 24.99 4.78 -8.83
CA ASP A 61 24.39 4.13 -10.00
C ASP A 61 23.83 2.74 -9.66
N GLU A 62 24.59 1.91 -8.94
CA GLU A 62 24.13 0.61 -8.46
C GLU A 62 22.89 0.73 -7.55
N ARG A 63 22.90 1.69 -6.62
CA ARG A 63 21.73 1.97 -5.76
C ARG A 63 20.53 2.46 -6.57
N PHE A 64 20.77 3.27 -7.60
CA PHE A 64 19.72 3.78 -8.46
C PHE A 64 19.09 2.67 -9.30
N GLN A 65 19.90 1.78 -9.87
CA GLN A 65 19.45 0.61 -10.62
C GLN A 65 18.66 -0.36 -9.74
N LEU A 66 19.11 -0.65 -8.52
CA LEU A 66 18.36 -1.48 -7.57
C LEU A 66 17.02 -0.86 -7.20
N ASN A 67 16.98 0.46 -6.99
CA ASN A 67 15.73 1.17 -6.73
C ASN A 67 14.79 1.14 -7.95
N LEU A 68 15.32 1.30 -9.17
CA LEU A 68 14.55 1.15 -10.40
C LEU A 68 13.96 -0.25 -10.52
N ILE A 69 14.74 -1.30 -10.32
CA ILE A 69 14.28 -2.70 -10.36
C ILE A 69 13.21 -2.95 -9.29
N LYS A 70 13.38 -2.39 -8.09
CA LYS A 70 12.40 -2.52 -7.00
C LYS A 70 11.07 -1.82 -7.35
N VAL A 71 11.14 -0.62 -7.92
CA VAL A 71 9.97 0.13 -8.40
C VAL A 71 9.33 -0.60 -9.58
N GLU A 72 10.12 -1.14 -10.51
CA GLU A 72 9.65 -1.92 -11.65
C GLU A 72 8.97 -3.22 -11.23
N ASN A 73 9.52 -3.97 -10.26
CA ASN A 73 8.90 -5.16 -9.69
C ASN A 73 7.61 -4.84 -8.92
N GLN A 74 7.53 -3.67 -8.25
CA GLN A 74 6.29 -3.20 -7.63
C GLN A 74 5.24 -2.80 -8.69
N LEU A 75 5.68 -2.25 -9.82
CA LEU A 75 4.86 -1.91 -10.98
C LEU A 75 4.54 -3.12 -11.89
N GLN A 76 5.21 -4.27 -11.68
CA GLN A 76 4.95 -5.54 -12.39
C GLN A 76 3.72 -6.30 -11.86
N ILE A 77 3.07 -5.83 -10.78
CA ILE A 77 1.61 -6.00 -10.69
C ILE A 77 1.08 -5.16 -11.84
N SER A 78 0.90 -5.79 -13.00
CA SER A 78 0.61 -5.07 -14.24
C SER A 78 -0.60 -4.17 -14.03
N LYS A 79 -0.61 -3.02 -14.69
CA LYS A 79 -1.77 -2.12 -14.72
C LYS A 79 -3.09 -2.90 -14.92
N SER A 80 -3.07 -3.93 -15.77
CA SER A 80 -4.21 -4.83 -15.99
C SER A 80 -4.64 -5.64 -14.77
N THR A 81 -3.73 -6.06 -13.89
CA THR A 81 -4.09 -6.72 -12.62
C THR A 81 -4.73 -5.73 -11.64
N TYR A 82 -4.20 -4.51 -11.54
CA TYR A 82 -4.83 -3.47 -10.71
C TYR A 82 -6.21 -3.07 -11.24
N GLU A 83 -6.36 -2.92 -12.55
CA GLU A 83 -7.64 -2.67 -13.20
C GLU A 83 -8.63 -3.80 -12.91
N LEU A 84 -8.23 -5.06 -13.07
CA LEU A 84 -9.09 -6.21 -12.75
C LEU A 84 -9.51 -6.24 -11.28
N LEU A 85 -8.58 -6.01 -10.34
CA LEU A 85 -8.90 -5.98 -8.90
C LEU A 85 -9.82 -4.81 -8.56
N PHE A 86 -9.61 -3.65 -9.18
CA PHE A 86 -10.45 -2.48 -9.00
C PHE A 86 -11.85 -2.72 -9.56
N ASP A 87 -11.96 -3.29 -10.77
CA ASP A 87 -13.23 -3.61 -11.42
C ASP A 87 -14.03 -4.62 -10.61
N ASN A 88 -13.37 -5.68 -10.10
CA ASN A 88 -14.00 -6.65 -9.21
C ASN A 88 -14.52 -5.97 -7.94
N LYS A 89 -13.71 -5.10 -7.31
CA LYS A 89 -14.12 -4.33 -6.14
C LYS A 89 -15.33 -3.44 -6.43
N VAL A 90 -15.32 -2.68 -7.52
CA VAL A 90 -16.48 -1.85 -7.92
C VAL A 90 -17.72 -2.73 -8.17
N GLY A 91 -17.55 -3.87 -8.83
CA GLY A 91 -18.61 -4.86 -9.06
C GLY A 91 -19.23 -5.38 -7.77
N THR A 92 -18.41 -5.80 -6.81
CA THR A 92 -18.85 -6.25 -5.48
C THR A 92 -19.64 -5.16 -4.76
N TYR A 93 -19.12 -3.94 -4.68
CA TYR A 93 -19.82 -2.84 -3.99
C TYR A 93 -21.09 -2.42 -4.71
N LYS A 94 -21.15 -2.49 -6.04
CA LYS A 94 -22.38 -2.27 -6.80
C LYS A 94 -23.46 -3.29 -6.41
N ALA A 95 -23.12 -4.57 -6.37
CA ALA A 95 -24.05 -5.62 -5.96
C ALA A 95 -24.53 -5.45 -4.50
N LEU A 96 -23.62 -5.09 -3.59
CA LEU A 96 -23.95 -4.83 -2.18
C LEU A 96 -24.90 -3.64 -2.03
N VAL A 97 -24.72 -2.59 -2.83
CA VAL A 97 -25.62 -1.43 -2.86
C VAL A 97 -26.99 -1.80 -3.40
N GLU A 98 -27.06 -2.57 -4.49
CA GLU A 98 -28.33 -3.01 -5.05
C GLU A 98 -29.11 -3.84 -4.04
N LEU A 99 -28.44 -4.76 -3.34
CA LEU A 99 -29.02 -5.54 -2.26
C LEU A 99 -29.52 -4.66 -1.12
N ARG A 100 -28.68 -3.72 -0.66
CA ARG A 100 -29.04 -2.74 0.37
C ARG A 100 -30.30 -1.95 0.00
N VAL A 101 -30.36 -1.42 -1.22
CA VAL A 101 -31.50 -0.63 -1.70
C VAL A 101 -32.76 -1.47 -1.69
N LYS A 102 -32.71 -2.73 -2.17
CA LYS A 102 -33.85 -3.65 -2.12
C LYS A 102 -34.29 -3.93 -0.69
N TYR A 103 -33.35 -4.21 0.21
CA TYR A 103 -33.60 -4.46 1.63
C TYR A 103 -34.30 -3.28 2.31
N PHE A 104 -33.74 -2.07 2.24
CA PHE A 104 -34.34 -0.90 2.88
C PHE A 104 -35.65 -0.47 2.21
N ARG A 105 -35.79 -0.70 0.90
CA ARG A 105 -37.06 -0.52 0.21
C ARG A 105 -38.12 -1.43 0.81
N TYR A 106 -37.86 -2.73 0.88
CA TYR A 106 -38.78 -3.69 1.48
C TYR A 106 -39.12 -3.33 2.93
N LYS A 107 -38.10 -3.05 3.75
CA LYS A 107 -38.27 -2.66 5.17
C LYS A 107 -39.11 -1.39 5.36
N ASN A 108 -38.99 -0.40 4.49
CA ASN A 108 -39.66 0.89 4.68
C ASN A 108 -40.97 1.04 3.90
N GLU A 109 -41.12 0.36 2.75
CA GLU A 109 -42.27 0.47 1.85
C GLU A 109 -43.28 -0.68 2.05
N ASN A 110 -42.83 -1.89 2.37
CA ASN A 110 -43.70 -3.08 2.46
C ASN A 110 -44.02 -3.52 3.89
N ALA A 111 -43.26 -3.10 4.91
CA ALA A 111 -43.27 -3.73 6.23
C ALA A 111 -44.55 -3.55 7.08
N MET A 112 -45.61 -2.86 6.63
CA MET A 112 -46.71 -2.48 7.54
C MET A 112 -48.13 -2.47 6.96
N VAL A 113 -48.38 -2.87 5.72
CA VAL A 113 -49.73 -2.66 5.13
C VAL A 113 -50.56 -3.94 5.01
N GLU A 114 -50.15 -5.03 4.35
CA GLU A 114 -51.09 -6.16 4.07
C GLU A 114 -50.44 -7.57 3.87
N GLU A 115 -49.25 -7.87 4.40
CA GLU A 115 -48.59 -9.19 4.21
C GLU A 115 -48.67 -10.10 5.45
N ASP A 116 -48.75 -11.43 5.25
CA ASP A 116 -48.64 -12.44 6.31
C ASP A 116 -47.26 -12.31 7.00
N PRO A 117 -47.17 -12.25 8.34
CA PRO A 117 -45.89 -12.21 9.04
C PRO A 117 -44.90 -13.29 8.60
N ALA A 118 -45.37 -14.46 8.16
CA ALA A 118 -44.50 -15.50 7.62
C ALA A 118 -43.82 -15.11 6.31
N ASP A 119 -44.55 -14.48 5.38
CA ASP A 119 -44.02 -14.01 4.10
C ASP A 119 -42.96 -12.92 4.31
N VAL A 120 -43.18 -12.06 5.31
CA VAL A 120 -42.24 -11.00 5.69
C VAL A 120 -40.90 -11.58 6.18
N ILE A 121 -40.94 -12.58 7.05
CA ILE A 121 -39.74 -13.24 7.56
C ILE A 121 -38.96 -13.93 6.43
N GLU A 122 -39.63 -14.61 5.52
CA GLU A 122 -38.98 -15.29 4.39
C GLU A 122 -38.32 -14.30 3.41
N ALA A 123 -38.95 -13.15 3.17
CA ALA A 123 -38.35 -12.07 2.38
C ALA A 123 -37.07 -11.54 3.04
N PHE A 124 -37.10 -11.27 4.35
CA PHE A 124 -35.91 -10.83 5.07
C PHE A 124 -34.82 -11.90 5.13
N TYR A 125 -35.19 -13.15 5.37
CA TYR A 125 -34.27 -14.28 5.34
C TYR A 125 -33.54 -14.38 4.01
N THR A 126 -34.26 -14.21 2.90
CA THR A 126 -33.69 -14.19 1.55
C THR A 126 -32.62 -13.10 1.40
N TYR A 127 -32.84 -11.90 1.94
CA TYR A 127 -31.82 -10.84 1.92
C TYR A 127 -30.58 -11.17 2.77
N PHE A 128 -30.76 -11.87 3.89
CA PHE A 128 -29.65 -12.29 4.75
C PHE A 128 -28.78 -13.31 4.03
N VAL A 129 -29.40 -14.33 3.41
CA VAL A 129 -28.68 -15.33 2.61
C VAL A 129 -27.95 -14.66 1.45
N GLN A 130 -28.61 -13.76 0.70
CA GLN A 130 -27.98 -13.04 -0.40
C GLN A 130 -26.79 -12.21 0.06
N CYS A 131 -26.86 -11.56 1.23
CA CYS A 131 -25.75 -10.79 1.76
C CYS A 131 -24.58 -11.67 2.18
N LYS A 132 -24.87 -12.77 2.88
CA LYS A 132 -23.88 -13.78 3.26
C LYS A 132 -23.12 -14.28 2.04
N THR A 133 -23.83 -14.80 1.04
CA THR A 133 -23.22 -15.32 -0.18
C THR A 133 -22.40 -14.25 -0.90
N LEU A 134 -22.96 -13.04 -1.04
CA LEU A 134 -22.27 -11.96 -1.76
C LEU A 134 -20.97 -11.54 -1.08
N ILE A 135 -20.93 -11.51 0.25
CA ILE A 135 -19.72 -11.18 1.00
C ILE A 135 -18.71 -12.33 0.97
N GLU A 136 -19.15 -13.58 1.18
CA GLU A 136 -18.27 -14.77 1.16
C GLU A 136 -17.60 -14.95 -0.20
N ASP A 137 -18.37 -14.83 -1.29
CA ASP A 137 -17.86 -14.99 -2.66
C ASP A 137 -16.88 -13.86 -3.06
N ASN A 138 -16.89 -12.74 -2.34
CA ASN A 138 -16.12 -11.55 -2.66
C ASN A 138 -15.24 -11.05 -1.50
N ALA A 139 -14.85 -11.95 -0.59
CA ALA A 139 -14.11 -11.60 0.63
C ALA A 139 -12.79 -10.85 0.37
N LEU A 140 -12.17 -11.05 -0.80
CA LEU A 140 -10.93 -10.35 -1.19
C LEU A 140 -11.17 -8.89 -1.64
N TYR A 141 -12.40 -8.52 -1.92
CA TYR A 141 -12.76 -7.25 -2.57
C TYR A 141 -13.48 -6.28 -1.62
N ILE A 142 -13.83 -6.70 -0.42
CA ILE A 142 -14.44 -5.87 0.61
C ILE A 142 -13.39 -5.10 1.43
N SER A 143 -13.82 -4.07 2.15
CA SER A 143 -12.96 -3.35 3.10
C SER A 143 -12.72 -4.19 4.37
N PRO A 144 -11.60 -3.97 5.07
CA PRO A 144 -11.36 -4.57 6.39
C PRO A 144 -12.48 -4.25 7.39
N GLU A 145 -12.99 -3.02 7.39
CA GLU A 145 -14.06 -2.58 8.29
C GLU A 145 -15.38 -3.32 8.00
N LEU A 146 -15.69 -3.56 6.72
CA LEU A 146 -16.85 -4.35 6.32
C LEU A 146 -16.69 -5.81 6.74
N SER A 147 -15.49 -6.38 6.59
CA SER A 147 -15.18 -7.75 7.05
C SER A 147 -15.42 -7.90 8.55
N ILE A 148 -14.93 -6.95 9.38
CA ILE A 148 -15.10 -7.00 10.83
C ILE A 148 -16.58 -7.00 11.23
N ARG A 149 -17.40 -6.17 10.57
CA ARG A 149 -18.85 -6.12 10.85
C ARG A 149 -19.56 -7.38 10.40
N TYR A 150 -19.15 -7.93 9.26
CA TYR A 150 -19.66 -9.19 8.75
C TYR A 150 -19.33 -10.36 9.70
N ASP A 151 -18.08 -10.43 10.17
CA ASP A 151 -17.64 -11.47 11.12
C ASP A 151 -18.46 -11.40 12.41
N LYS A 152 -18.68 -10.19 12.94
CA LYS A 152 -19.53 -9.98 14.12
C LYS A 152 -20.97 -10.45 13.89
N TRP A 153 -21.54 -10.17 12.72
CA TRP A 153 -22.87 -10.68 12.37
C TRP A 153 -22.88 -12.21 12.28
N MET A 154 -21.87 -12.80 11.65
CA MET A 154 -21.75 -14.25 11.49
C MET A 154 -21.54 -14.99 12.80
N ASP A 155 -20.83 -14.42 13.76
CA ASP A 155 -20.67 -14.99 15.11
C ASP A 155 -22.04 -15.25 15.77
N GLU A 156 -23.00 -14.37 15.56
CA GLU A 156 -24.36 -14.52 16.08
C GLU A 156 -25.28 -15.33 15.16
N ALA A 157 -25.18 -15.11 13.83
CA ALA A 157 -26.04 -15.73 12.83
C ALA A 157 -25.76 -17.23 12.62
N THR A 158 -24.52 -17.67 12.79
CA THR A 158 -24.09 -19.05 12.46
C THR A 158 -24.90 -20.12 13.18
N LYS A 159 -25.28 -19.88 14.44
CA LYS A 159 -26.07 -20.86 15.20
C LYS A 159 -27.45 -21.09 14.59
N TYR A 160 -28.08 -20.03 14.05
CA TYR A 160 -29.39 -20.13 13.43
C TYR A 160 -29.32 -20.77 12.04
N PHE A 161 -28.30 -20.44 11.24
CA PHE A 161 -28.06 -21.15 9.97
C PHE A 161 -27.81 -22.65 10.17
N LYS A 162 -27.06 -23.03 11.22
CA LYS A 162 -26.86 -24.45 11.58
C LYS A 162 -28.16 -25.11 12.01
N GLN A 163 -28.95 -24.42 12.83
CA GLN A 163 -30.25 -24.94 13.28
C GLN A 163 -31.20 -25.14 12.09
N GLU A 164 -31.33 -24.14 11.21
CA GLU A 164 -32.13 -24.23 9.99
C GLU A 164 -31.71 -25.39 9.08
N SER A 165 -30.40 -25.60 8.91
CA SER A 165 -29.90 -26.75 8.14
C SER A 165 -30.21 -28.09 8.82
N THR A 166 -30.22 -28.14 10.16
CA THR A 166 -30.50 -29.37 10.92
C THR A 166 -31.98 -29.69 10.87
N ASP A 167 -32.83 -28.71 11.19
CA ASP A 167 -34.30 -28.85 11.20
C ASP A 167 -34.82 -29.29 9.82
N GLY A 168 -34.27 -28.71 8.74
CA GLY A 168 -34.62 -29.09 7.38
C GLY A 168 -34.20 -30.52 7.03
N LEU A 169 -33.03 -30.98 7.51
CA LEU A 169 -32.55 -32.33 7.26
C LEU A 169 -33.38 -33.39 8.00
N GLU A 170 -33.79 -33.11 9.24
CA GLU A 170 -34.54 -34.05 10.08
C GLU A 170 -35.89 -34.44 9.49
N VAL A 171 -36.53 -33.50 8.79
CA VAL A 171 -37.85 -33.73 8.18
C VAL A 171 -37.78 -34.10 6.69
N HIS A 172 -36.60 -34.02 6.08
CA HIS A 172 -36.42 -34.36 4.67
C HIS A 172 -36.58 -35.88 4.44
N GLY A 173 -37.47 -36.23 3.52
CA GLY A 173 -37.73 -37.60 3.08
C GLY A 173 -38.81 -38.31 3.91
N LEU A 174 -39.46 -37.59 4.83
CA LEU A 174 -40.54 -38.13 5.66
C LEU A 174 -41.92 -38.11 4.97
N ALA A 175 -42.05 -37.49 3.79
CA ALA A 175 -43.31 -37.38 3.06
C ALA A 175 -43.36 -38.26 1.80
N TYR A 176 -44.58 -38.59 1.36
CA TYR A 176 -44.82 -39.43 0.18
C TYR A 176 -44.67 -38.69 -1.15
N THR A 177 -44.85 -37.37 -1.13
CA THR A 177 -44.70 -36.51 -2.30
C THR A 177 -43.61 -35.47 -2.08
N GLN A 178 -42.97 -35.03 -3.17
CA GLN A 178 -41.97 -33.97 -3.11
C GLN A 178 -42.56 -32.65 -2.57
N HIS A 179 -43.80 -32.32 -2.96
CA HIS A 179 -44.45 -31.09 -2.53
C HIS A 179 -44.71 -31.04 -1.02
N GLU A 180 -45.22 -32.13 -0.44
CA GLU A 180 -45.39 -32.23 1.02
C GLU A 180 -44.05 -32.21 1.75
N ASN A 181 -43.02 -32.82 1.16
CA ASN A 181 -41.68 -32.79 1.71
C ASN A 181 -41.14 -31.35 1.78
N ASP A 182 -41.29 -30.57 0.71
CA ASP A 182 -40.82 -29.19 0.64
C ASP A 182 -41.55 -28.31 1.67
N ILE A 183 -42.86 -28.51 1.86
CA ILE A 183 -43.65 -27.81 2.89
C ILE A 183 -43.18 -28.18 4.31
N ASN A 184 -42.91 -29.47 4.55
CA ASN A 184 -42.45 -29.93 5.87
C ASN A 184 -41.08 -29.34 6.21
N VAL A 185 -40.15 -29.35 5.25
CA VAL A 185 -38.83 -28.72 5.37
C VAL A 185 -38.98 -27.23 5.65
N HIS A 186 -39.78 -26.53 4.85
CA HIS A 186 -40.03 -25.10 5.03
C HIS A 186 -40.55 -24.78 6.45
N ASN A 187 -41.57 -25.50 6.91
CA ASN A 187 -42.18 -25.26 8.22
C ASN A 187 -41.24 -25.57 9.39
N ALA A 188 -40.41 -26.61 9.27
CA ALA A 188 -39.40 -26.94 10.27
C ALA A 188 -38.34 -25.84 10.39
N GLN A 189 -37.92 -25.28 9.25
CA GLN A 189 -36.88 -24.26 9.17
C GLN A 189 -37.34 -22.87 9.64
N PHE A 190 -38.65 -22.59 9.57
CA PHE A 190 -39.20 -21.26 9.80
C PHE A 190 -38.82 -20.67 11.17
N SER A 191 -38.81 -21.47 12.24
CA SER A 191 -38.46 -20.98 13.57
C SER A 191 -37.03 -20.45 13.65
N ALA A 192 -36.07 -21.19 13.07
CA ALA A 192 -34.67 -20.78 13.01
C ALA A 192 -34.48 -19.54 12.12
N ARG A 193 -35.20 -19.44 10.99
CA ARG A 193 -35.19 -18.25 10.11
C ARG A 193 -35.74 -17.01 10.80
N SER A 194 -36.87 -17.16 11.49
CA SER A 194 -37.48 -16.08 12.25
C SER A 194 -36.55 -15.57 13.35
N ALA A 195 -35.92 -16.48 14.11
CA ALA A 195 -34.93 -16.12 15.12
C ALA A 195 -33.71 -15.42 14.50
N LEU A 196 -33.19 -15.90 13.37
CA LEU A 196 -32.08 -15.24 12.67
C LEU A 196 -32.42 -13.79 12.31
N VAL A 197 -33.57 -13.56 11.67
CA VAL A 197 -34.01 -12.23 11.24
C VAL A 197 -34.18 -11.32 12.45
N ASN A 198 -35.00 -11.72 13.42
CA ASN A 198 -35.35 -10.86 14.55
C ASN A 198 -34.16 -10.52 15.44
N GLU A 199 -33.25 -11.48 15.66
CA GLU A 199 -32.15 -11.31 16.61
C GLU A 199 -30.93 -10.61 15.98
N THR A 200 -30.74 -10.72 14.66
CA THR A 200 -29.52 -10.21 14.01
C THR A 200 -29.74 -9.10 12.98
N GLN A 201 -30.98 -8.61 12.84
CA GLN A 201 -31.33 -7.54 11.91
C GLN A 201 -30.50 -6.27 12.08
N GLU A 202 -30.26 -5.81 13.30
CA GLU A 202 -29.47 -4.61 13.54
C GLU A 202 -28.01 -4.78 13.08
N LEU A 203 -27.43 -5.97 13.28
CA LEU A 203 -26.08 -6.28 12.82
C LEU A 203 -26.00 -6.33 11.30
N MET A 204 -27.02 -6.86 10.64
CA MET A 204 -27.17 -6.83 9.19
C MET A 204 -27.28 -5.39 8.65
N GLU A 205 -28.03 -4.52 9.33
CA GLU A 205 -28.14 -3.11 8.96
C GLU A 205 -26.80 -2.37 9.12
N ASN A 206 -26.03 -2.69 10.17
CA ASN A 206 -24.68 -2.18 10.37
C ASN A 206 -23.71 -2.54 9.22
N ILE A 207 -23.87 -3.72 8.59
CA ILE A 207 -23.12 -4.08 7.38
C ILE A 207 -23.45 -3.10 6.25
N PHE A 208 -24.74 -2.84 6.01
CA PHE A 208 -25.18 -1.92 4.96
C PHE A 208 -24.80 -0.46 5.20
N GLU A 209 -24.72 -0.03 6.46
CA GLU A 209 -24.18 1.29 6.80
C GLU A 209 -22.70 1.42 6.44
N GLN A 210 -21.91 0.38 6.69
CA GLN A 210 -20.51 0.36 6.31
C GLN A 210 -20.32 0.35 4.79
N VAL A 211 -21.17 -0.37 4.04
CA VAL A 211 -21.18 -0.31 2.56
C VAL A 211 -21.34 1.13 2.08
N ASN A 212 -22.22 1.92 2.70
CA ASN A 212 -22.35 3.35 2.37
C ASN A 212 -21.10 4.16 2.71
N ALA A 213 -20.51 3.93 3.88
CA ALA A 213 -19.28 4.61 4.29
C ALA A 213 -18.14 4.33 3.29
N ASP A 214 -17.96 3.07 2.89
CA ASP A 214 -16.95 2.66 1.93
C ASP A 214 -17.15 3.31 0.54
N LEU A 215 -18.40 3.41 0.08
CA LEU A 215 -18.70 4.10 -1.19
C LEU A 215 -18.38 5.59 -1.13
N SER A 216 -18.61 6.23 0.01
CA SER A 216 -18.26 7.64 0.18
C SER A 216 -16.75 7.84 0.02
N ILE A 217 -15.94 6.91 0.54
CA ILE A 217 -14.50 6.89 0.39
C ILE A 217 -14.12 6.68 -1.07
N ILE A 218 -14.69 5.65 -1.73
CA ILE A 218 -14.42 5.34 -3.15
C ILE A 218 -14.72 6.58 -4.02
N ARG A 219 -15.89 7.21 -3.86
CA ARG A 219 -16.26 8.43 -4.59
C ARG A 219 -15.31 9.60 -4.32
N SER A 220 -14.89 9.78 -3.07
CA SER A 220 -13.97 10.85 -2.70
C SER A 220 -12.60 10.71 -3.36
N VAL A 221 -12.14 9.47 -3.59
CA VAL A 221 -10.87 9.17 -4.26
C VAL A 221 -11.02 9.32 -5.77
N SER A 222 -12.12 8.83 -6.35
CA SER A 222 -12.39 8.94 -7.80
C SER A 222 -12.61 10.37 -8.28
N ASN A 223 -13.11 11.27 -7.42
CA ASN A 223 -13.39 12.66 -7.77
C ASN A 223 -12.20 13.62 -7.58
N ARG A 224 -11.03 13.13 -7.15
CA ARG A 224 -9.83 13.98 -7.08
C ARG A 224 -9.37 14.26 -8.52
N PRO A 225 -9.27 15.53 -8.95
CA PRO A 225 -8.65 15.83 -10.23
C PRO A 225 -7.25 15.23 -10.24
N LEU A 226 -6.86 14.63 -11.36
CA LEU A 226 -5.49 14.23 -11.63
C LEU A 226 -4.64 15.50 -11.73
N GLU A 227 -4.36 16.14 -10.59
CA GLU A 227 -3.48 17.29 -10.56
C GLU A 227 -2.12 16.83 -11.06
N THR A 228 -1.77 17.39 -12.21
CA THR A 228 -0.47 17.33 -12.86
C THR A 228 0.63 17.36 -11.81
N ARG A 229 1.37 16.26 -11.69
CA ARG A 229 2.72 16.28 -11.11
C ARG A 229 3.58 17.18 -12.00
N GLN A 230 3.54 18.48 -11.74
CA GLN A 230 4.57 19.38 -12.20
C GLN A 230 5.81 19.03 -11.36
N TYR A 231 6.70 18.24 -11.97
CA TYR A 231 8.05 18.08 -11.47
C TYR A 231 8.68 19.47 -11.44
N SER A 232 8.95 19.96 -10.23
CA SER A 232 9.83 21.10 -9.96
C SER A 232 11.26 20.60 -9.91
#